data_AF-J3DH56-F1
#
_entry.id   AF-J3DH56-F1
#
_cell.length_a   1.000
_cell.length_b   1.000
_cell.length_c   1.000
_cell.angle_alpha   90.00
_cell.angle_beta   90.00
_cell.angle_gamma   90.00
#
_symmetry.space_group_name_H-M   'P 1'
#
loop_
_entity.id
_entity.type
_entity.pdbx_description
1 polymer ?
#
loop_
_entity_poly.entity_id
_entity_poly.type
_entity_poly.pdbx_seq_one_letter_code
_entity_poly.pdbx_strand_id
1 'polypeptide(L)' 'MPKIISHVLDEHGIQGNAYAFQTGAVYPERIYCVQYDESDLHFIQRLCEEEGIHYHFQHSASSTAPRRTN' A
#
# COMPACT_ATOMS: atom_id res chain seq x y z
N MET A 1 8.45 -7.75 5.63
CA MET A 1 7.13 -7.08 5.73
C MET A 1 6.63 -6.57 4.36
N PRO A 2 7.32 -5.69 3.60
CA PRO A 2 6.73 -5.04 2.41
C PRO A 2 6.39 -6.00 1.24
N LYS A 3 7.07 -7.14 1.12
CA LYS A 3 6.78 -8.16 0.09
C LYS A 3 5.37 -8.75 0.16
N ILE A 4 4.81 -8.86 1.37
CA ILE A 4 3.48 -9.46 1.59
C ILE A 4 2.40 -8.47 1.14
N ILE A 5 2.51 -7.21 1.57
CA ILE A 5 1.59 -6.14 1.15
C ILE A 5 1.65 -5.96 -0.37
N SER A 6 2.85 -5.95 -0.97
CA SER A 6 2.96 -5.85 -2.43
C SER A 6 2.27 -7.00 -3.16
N HIS A 7 2.35 -8.21 -2.63
CA HIS A 7 1.72 -9.38 -3.25
C HIS A 7 0.18 -9.26 -3.22
N VAL A 8 -0.37 -8.90 -2.06
CA VAL A 8 -1.82 -8.69 -1.89
C VAL A 8 -2.33 -7.54 -2.77
N LEU A 9 -1.58 -6.44 -2.88
CA LEU A 9 -1.93 -5.32 -3.75
C LEU A 9 -1.89 -5.70 -5.23
N ASP A 10 -0.89 -6.49 -5.65
CA ASP A 10 -0.75 -6.98 -7.02
C ASP A 10 -1.90 -7.92 -7.40
N GLU A 11 -2.31 -8.82 -6.49
CA GLU A 11 -3.47 -9.69 -6.68
C GLU A 11 -4.79 -8.92 -6.89
N HIS A 12 -4.91 -7.73 -6.28
CA HIS A 12 -6.04 -6.82 -6.49
C HIS A 12 -5.88 -5.87 -7.68
N GLY A 13 -4.82 -6.01 -8.47
CA GLY A 13 -4.55 -5.17 -9.63
C GLY A 13 -4.03 -3.77 -9.31
N ILE A 14 -3.66 -3.51 -8.05
CA ILE A 14 -3.02 -2.27 -7.62
C ILE A 14 -1.53 -2.41 -7.91
N GLN A 15 -1.10 -1.95 -9.09
CA GLN A 15 0.28 -2.07 -9.55
C GLN A 15 1.23 -1.15 -8.77
N GLY A 16 2.52 -1.48 -8.71
CA GLY A 16 3.56 -0.78 -7.94
C GLY A 16 3.76 0.73 -8.17
N ASN A 17 3.02 1.33 -9.10
CA ASN A 17 2.94 2.79 -9.29
C ASN A 17 1.80 3.46 -8.48
N ALA A 18 0.91 2.66 -7.89
CA ALA A 18 -0.22 3.11 -7.07
C ALA A 18 0.09 3.10 -5.56
N TYR A 19 1.18 2.46 -5.14
CA TYR A 19 1.62 2.44 -3.75
C TYR A 19 3.15 2.61 -3.68
N ALA A 20 3.62 3.32 -2.66
CA ALA A 20 5.04 3.49 -2.41
C ALA A 20 5.33 3.29 -0.91
N PHE A 21 6.23 2.36 -0.59
CA PHE A 21 6.69 2.14 0.78
C PHE A 21 7.77 3.16 1.12
N GLN A 22 7.40 4.27 1.76
CA GLN A 22 8.36 5.24 2.31
C GLN A 22 8.71 4.89 3.76
N THR A 23 9.32 3.73 3.95
CA THR A 23 9.73 3.28 5.28
C THR A 23 11.23 3.42 5.44
N GLY A 24 11.69 4.28 6.35
CA GLY A 24 13.12 4.50 6.61
C GLY A 24 13.81 3.34 7.33
N ALA A 25 13.06 2.33 7.77
CA ALA A 25 13.57 1.16 8.48
C ALA A 25 13.59 -0.08 7.57
N VAL A 26 14.67 -0.86 7.66
CA VAL A 26 14.76 -2.18 7.03
C VAL A 26 13.99 -3.16 7.91
N TYR A 27 12.78 -3.53 7.49
CA TYR A 27 11.98 -4.51 8.22
C TYR A 27 12.44 -5.93 7.92
N PRO A 28 12.68 -6.76 8.95
CA PRO A 28 13.03 -8.16 8.74
C PRO A 28 11.93 -8.90 7.96
N GLU A 29 12.34 -9.90 7.21
CA GLU A 29 11.42 -10.78 6.48
C GLU A 29 10.66 -11.64 7.49
N ARG A 30 9.34 -11.47 7.55
CA ARG A 30 8.49 -12.28 8.43
C ARG A 30 8.33 -13.64 7.79
N ILE A 31 8.81 -14.67 8.46
CA ILE A 31 8.82 -16.07 7.97
C ILE A 31 7.40 -16.67 7.96
N TYR A 32 6.49 -16.12 8.77
CA TYR A 32 5.12 -16.61 8.88
C TYR A 32 4.13 -15.45 8.89
N CYS A 33 3.18 -15.48 7.95
CA CYS A 33 2.09 -14.52 7.87
C CYS A 33 0.86 -15.24 7.35
N VAL A 34 -0.22 -15.22 8.12
CA VAL A 34 -1.50 -15.83 7.77
C VAL A 34 -2.58 -14.76 7.83
N GLN A 35 -3.40 -14.69 6.80
CA GLN A 35 -4.70 -14.03 6.85
C GLN A 35 -5.71 -15.05 7.36
N TYR A 36 -6.40 -14.71 8.45
CA TYR A 36 -7.46 -15.56 8.99
C TYR A 36 -8.71 -14.72 9.24
N ASP A 37 -9.73 -14.92 8.41
CA ASP A 37 -11.03 -14.22 8.51
C ASP A 37 -10.93 -12.68 8.54
N GLU A 38 -9.89 -12.14 7.90
CA GLU A 38 -9.62 -10.71 7.82
C GLU A 38 -9.53 -10.28 6.35
N SER A 39 -10.09 -9.12 6.01
CA SER A 39 -9.94 -8.52 4.68
C SER A 39 -8.49 -8.11 4.45
N ASP A 40 -8.07 -8.05 3.19
CA ASP A 40 -6.73 -7.62 2.78
C ASP A 40 -6.29 -6.30 3.40
N LEU A 41 -7.19 -5.32 3.43
CA LEU A 41 -6.95 -4.04 4.09
C LEU A 41 -6.69 -4.20 5.59
N HIS A 42 -7.45 -5.06 6.27
CA HIS A 42 -7.34 -5.29 7.71
C HIS A 42 -6.00 -5.95 8.04
N PHE A 43 -5.59 -6.91 7.22
CA PHE A 43 -4.28 -7.55 7.32
C PHE A 43 -3.12 -6.57 7.12
N ILE A 44 -3.20 -5.73 6.08
CA ILE A 44 -2.21 -4.67 5.83
C ILE A 44 -2.17 -3.70 7.02
N GLN A 45 -3.34 -3.32 7.55
CA GLN A 45 -3.43 -2.39 8.67
C GLN A 45 -2.81 -2.95 9.95
N ARG A 46 -3.06 -4.21 10.28
CA ARG A 46 -2.43 -4.90 11.42
C ARG A 46 -0.90 -4.94 11.29
N LEU A 47 -0.41 -5.27 10.09
CA LEU A 47 1.02 -5.27 9.80
C LEU A 47 1.65 -3.88 9.92
N CYS A 48 0.95 -2.85 9.45
CA CYS A 48 1.39 -1.46 9.60
C CYS A 48 1.39 -1.00 11.07
N GLU A 49 0.35 -1.34 11.85
CA GLU A 49 0.24 -0.99 13.26
C GLU A 49 1.34 -1.61 14.12
N GLU A 50 1.70 -2.88 13.89
CA GLU A 50 2.79 -3.55 14.60
C GLU A 50 4.16 -2.87 14.39
N GLU A 51 4.38 -2.29 13.22
CA GLU A 51 5.61 -1.58 12.87
C GLU A 51 5.52 -0.05 13.12
N GLY A 52 4.36 0.45 13.60
CA GLY A 52 4.09 1.88 13.78
C GLY A 52 4.07 2.69 12.47
N ILE A 53 3.76 2.03 11.35
CA ILE A 53 3.71 2.64 10.02
C ILE A 53 2.31 3.19 9.77
N HIS A 54 2.24 4.44 9.30
CA HIS A 54 0.99 5.06 8.87
C HIS A 54 0.98 5.17 7.35
N TYR A 55 -0.16 4.90 6.73
CA TYR A 55 -0.37 5.10 5.30
C TYR A 55 -1.39 6.21 5.04
N HIS A 56 -1.29 6.87 3.89
CA HIS A 56 -2.25 7.86 3.44
C HIS A 56 -2.46 7.72 1.93
N PHE A 57 -3.65 8.06 1.45
CA PHE A 57 -3.96 8.05 0.03
C PHE A 57 -3.53 9.38 -0.60
N GLN A 58 -2.54 9.32 -1.49
CA GLN A 58 -2.15 10.48 -2.29
C GLN A 58 -3.01 10.53 -3.56
N HIS A 59 -4.05 11.37 -3.54
CA HIS A 59 -4.85 11.66 -4.72
C HIS A 59 -4.14 12.71 -5.56
N SER A 60 -3.58 12.32 -6.71
CA SER A 60 -3.10 13.29 -7.69
C SER A 60 -4.27 13.75 -8.56
N ALA A 61 -4.64 15.02 -8.47
CA ALA A 61 -5.59 15.63 -9.38
C ALA A 61 -4.92 15.90 -10.74
N SER A 62 -4.55 14.84 -11.46
CA SER A 62 -4.10 14.96 -12.86
C SER A 62 -5.29 14.77 -13.81
N SER A 63 -6.30 15.61 -13.65
CA SER A 63 -7.22 15.95 -14.75
C SER A 63 -7.29 17.47 -14.90
N THR A 64 -6.13 18.13 -14.92
CA THR A 64 -6.04 19.45 -15.52
C THR A 64 -6.21 19.28 -17.03
N ALA A 65 -7.45 19.12 -17.46
CA ALA A 65 -7.83 19.25 -18.86
C ALA A 65 -7.24 20.57 -19.38
N PRO A 66 -6.62 20.60 -20.57
CA PRO A 66 -6.07 21.83 -21.11
C PRO A 66 -7.23 22.82 -21.25
N ARG A 67 -7.14 23.93 -20.52
CA ARG A 67 -8.07 25.05 -20.59
C ARG A 67 -8.05 25.57 -22.02
N ARG A 68 -8.99 25.13 -22.87
CA ARG A 68 -9.28 25.76 -24.16
C ARG A 68 -9.78 27.18 -23.87
N THR A 69 -8.90 28.16 -23.98
CA THR A 69 -9.31 29.56 -24.13
C THR A 69 -9.55 29.79 -25.61
N ASN A 70 -10.81 30.05 -25.93
CA ASN A 70 -11.28 30.58 -27.22
C ASN A 70 -10.94 32.07 -27.31
#